data_AF-A0A7J6LSL4-F1
#
_entry.id   AF-A0A7J6LSL4-F1
#
_cell.length_a   1.000
_cell.length_b   1.000
_cell.length_c   1.000
_cell.angle_alpha   90.00
_cell.angle_beta   90.00
_cell.angle_gamma   90.00
#
_symmetry.space_group_name_H-M   'P 1'
#
loop_
_entity.id
_entity.type
_entity.pdbx_description
1 polymer ?
#
loop_
_entity_poly.entity_id
_entity_poly.type
_entity_poly.pdbx_seq_one_letter_code
_entity_poly.pdbx_strand_id
1 'polypeptide(L)'
;MSLNQRAEQPVQYTPKTSLMLEFGSSSRPLSIVRAPQDIDAGQKLERKGLRRSHFTGDKRTTRCSLMTIFFHTLSTFCILAAMTRATNDTHNLRGSSDYEPWSPVIGVLTHPGDLLGGSPFIMEYVVQYLESAGLQVVPLRYADPLIHWILPSISGVYFGEGDLDLNLEGLYEQTAAKIYEYAVERHKQNDPFPLLGSCQGHQLLAALAAGTTDVIMKEKYETSDIALNLDIIGDGGTMLGSLPTEVQEILKTKAVTPNFHVNGVPPEMWDNYPSLREQFKLTSTSKDPNGNVFSASMESQPGMPPMYSLQWHPEMVPYVWFYPLKDGLIKSKDAFRVSSSMSLFVAQLFRDKPHRFKSIKDLDSHLIRRSPLNCEKYGGGSMVSGLCEYQVYY
;
A
#
# COMPACT_ATOMS: atom_id res chain seq x y z
N MET A 1 38.77 7.83 58.81
CA MET A 1 38.73 8.82 57.73
C MET A 1 38.30 8.09 56.45
N SER A 2 37.02 7.80 56.29
CA SER A 2 36.00 8.63 55.57
C SER A 2 36.24 8.69 54.06
N LEU A 3 35.62 7.72 53.36
CA LEU A 3 35.34 7.70 51.93
C LEU A 3 34.44 8.89 51.54
N ASN A 4 34.68 9.48 50.38
CA ASN A 4 33.75 10.42 49.75
C ASN A 4 33.57 10.03 48.28
N GLN A 5 32.54 9.21 48.03
CA GLN A 5 31.91 9.04 46.72
C GLN A 5 30.89 10.17 46.56
N ARG A 6 31.03 11.01 45.53
CA ARG A 6 29.91 11.82 45.04
C ARG A 6 29.12 10.95 44.05
N ALA A 7 27.91 10.60 44.46
CA ALA A 7 26.90 10.01 43.61
C ALA A 7 26.35 11.09 42.66
N GLU A 8 26.46 10.85 41.36
CA GLU A 8 25.61 11.51 40.37
C GLU A 8 24.22 10.86 40.44
N GLN A 9 23.19 11.69 40.57
CA GLN A 9 21.81 11.23 40.64
C GLN A 9 21.33 10.78 39.25
N PRO A 10 20.63 9.64 39.13
CA PRO A 10 20.01 9.26 37.87
C PRO A 10 18.83 10.19 37.57
N VAL A 11 18.85 10.77 36.38
CA VAL A 11 17.72 11.48 35.78
C VAL A 11 16.56 10.48 35.66
N GLN A 12 15.50 10.70 36.44
CA GLN A 12 14.26 9.94 36.32
C GLN A 12 13.56 10.33 35.02
N TYR A 13 13.53 9.41 34.06
CA TYR A 13 12.66 9.51 32.89
C TYR A 13 11.32 8.86 33.24
N THR A 14 10.27 9.65 33.30
CA THR A 14 8.88 9.17 33.40
C THR A 14 8.42 8.69 32.02
N PRO A 15 7.95 7.44 31.87
CA PRO A 15 7.40 6.96 30.61
C PRO A 15 6.06 7.65 30.35
N LYS A 16 5.92 8.33 29.20
CA LYS A 16 4.62 8.78 28.70
C LYS A 16 3.89 7.56 28.13
N THR A 17 2.85 7.16 28.86
CA THR A 17 1.81 6.20 28.47
C THR A 17 1.12 6.61 27.16
N SER A 18 0.78 5.59 26.36
CA SER A 18 -0.16 5.64 25.24
C SER A 18 -1.37 6.53 25.50
N LEU A 19 -1.82 7.20 24.44
CA LEU A 19 -3.07 7.95 24.27
C LEU A 19 -4.11 7.73 25.40
N MET A 20 -4.10 8.59 26.42
CA MET A 20 -5.23 8.76 27.34
C MET A 20 -5.83 10.14 27.12
N LEU A 21 -6.99 10.19 26.45
CA LEU A 21 -7.86 11.37 26.38
C LEU A 21 -9.04 11.16 27.33
N GLU A 22 -9.24 12.13 28.21
CA GLU A 22 -10.17 12.09 29.34
C GLU A 22 -11.45 12.92 29.04
N PHE A 23 -12.61 12.33 29.39
CA PHE A 23 -13.94 12.92 29.69
C PHE A 23 -14.99 13.28 28.62
N GLY A 24 -16.26 13.06 29.01
CA GLY A 24 -17.42 13.93 28.67
C GLY A 24 -18.63 13.26 28.02
N SER A 25 -19.48 12.55 28.78
CA SER A 25 -20.71 11.93 28.28
C SER A 25 -21.92 12.87 28.30
N SER A 26 -22.62 13.01 27.17
CA SER A 26 -24.07 13.31 27.16
C SER A 26 -24.71 12.72 25.91
N SER A 27 -25.74 11.89 26.11
CA SER A 27 -26.43 11.10 25.08
C SER A 27 -27.92 11.44 25.04
N ARG A 28 -28.50 11.50 23.83
CA ARG A 28 -29.92 11.27 23.57
C ARG A 28 -30.11 10.54 22.23
N PRO A 29 -31.03 9.55 22.12
CA PRO A 29 -31.13 8.65 20.96
C PRO A 29 -32.16 9.14 19.92
N LEU A 30 -31.98 8.72 18.66
CA LEU A 30 -32.97 8.85 17.58
C LEU A 30 -33.45 7.48 17.09
N SER A 31 -34.73 7.42 16.74
CA SER A 31 -35.54 6.25 16.47
C SER A 31 -35.50 5.77 15.01
N ILE A 32 -35.73 4.46 14.86
CA ILE A 32 -35.78 3.67 13.62
C ILE A 32 -37.20 3.71 13.03
N VAL A 33 -37.33 3.82 11.71
CA VAL A 33 -38.54 3.44 10.95
C VAL A 33 -38.17 2.61 9.72
N ARG A 34 -38.87 1.49 9.53
CA ARG A 34 -38.73 0.52 8.42
C ARG A 34 -39.63 0.84 7.22
N ALA A 35 -39.24 0.25 6.08
CA ALA A 35 -39.83 0.26 4.73
C ALA A 35 -41.27 -0.28 4.60
N PRO A 36 -41.85 -0.25 3.38
CA PRO A 36 -42.03 -1.51 2.65
C PRO A 36 -41.85 -1.47 1.10
N GLN A 37 -41.98 -2.67 0.52
CA GLN A 37 -41.57 -3.20 -0.80
C GLN A 37 -42.59 -3.08 -1.96
N ASP A 38 -42.08 -3.48 -3.15
CA ASP A 38 -42.69 -4.14 -4.33
C ASP A 38 -43.30 -3.29 -5.48
N ILE A 39 -42.91 -3.58 -6.74
CA ILE A 39 -43.59 -4.49 -7.72
C ILE A 39 -42.89 -4.41 -9.11
N ASP A 40 -42.86 -5.57 -9.78
CA ASP A 40 -42.31 -6.01 -11.08
C ASP A 40 -43.14 -5.60 -12.33
N ALA A 41 -42.53 -5.57 -13.55
CA ALA A 41 -43.16 -5.93 -14.85
C ALA A 41 -42.27 -5.67 -16.11
N GLY A 42 -41.84 -6.75 -16.79
CA GLY A 42 -42.26 -7.09 -18.17
C GLY A 42 -41.61 -6.45 -19.43
N GLN A 43 -40.83 -7.25 -20.18
CA GLN A 43 -40.29 -6.99 -21.53
C GLN A 43 -41.29 -7.21 -22.70
N LYS A 44 -41.05 -6.54 -23.85
CA LYS A 44 -41.39 -7.04 -25.22
C LYS A 44 -40.47 -6.41 -26.29
N LEU A 45 -39.92 -7.25 -27.19
CA LEU A 45 -39.09 -6.87 -28.35
C LEU A 45 -39.62 -7.61 -29.60
N GLU A 46 -39.98 -6.87 -30.65
CA GLU A 46 -40.44 -7.40 -31.94
C GLU A 46 -39.29 -7.58 -32.95
N ARG A 47 -39.34 -8.67 -33.74
CA ARG A 47 -38.47 -8.93 -34.90
C ARG A 47 -39.27 -8.70 -36.20
N LYS A 48 -38.67 -8.02 -37.20
CA LYS A 48 -39.18 -7.97 -38.58
C LYS A 48 -38.23 -8.69 -39.55
N GLY A 49 -38.83 -9.49 -40.44
CA GLY A 49 -38.17 -10.41 -41.37
C GLY A 49 -37.73 -9.79 -42.71
N LEU A 50 -36.85 -10.53 -43.40
CA LEU A 50 -36.23 -10.17 -44.67
C LEU A 50 -36.84 -11.00 -45.82
N ARG A 51 -37.24 -10.34 -46.92
CA ARG A 51 -37.80 -10.98 -48.13
C ARG A 51 -36.70 -11.56 -49.04
N ARG A 52 -37.00 -12.68 -49.70
CA ARG A 52 -36.20 -13.33 -50.75
C ARG A 52 -36.56 -12.77 -52.14
N SER A 53 -35.58 -12.64 -53.03
CA SER A 53 -35.75 -12.45 -54.48
C SER A 53 -35.09 -13.61 -55.26
N HIS A 54 -35.70 -13.95 -56.39
CA HIS A 54 -35.29 -15.00 -57.34
C HIS A 54 -34.03 -14.62 -58.13
N PHE A 55 -33.24 -15.65 -58.49
CA PHE A 55 -32.00 -15.54 -59.28
C PHE A 55 -32.21 -16.20 -60.66
N THR A 56 -32.00 -15.44 -61.74
CA THR A 56 -31.76 -15.95 -63.09
C THR A 56 -30.24 -16.03 -63.32
N GLY A 57 -29.79 -17.09 -63.98
CA GLY A 57 -28.37 -17.40 -64.16
C GLY A 57 -27.67 -16.49 -65.17
N ASP A 58 -26.51 -15.95 -64.78
CA ASP A 58 -25.54 -15.36 -65.70
C ASP A 58 -24.12 -15.52 -65.13
N LYS A 59 -23.11 -15.53 -66.01
CA LYS A 59 -21.69 -15.92 -65.85
C LYS A 59 -20.86 -15.03 -64.90
N ARG A 60 -21.44 -14.57 -63.78
CA ARG A 60 -20.75 -13.95 -62.62
C ARG A 60 -20.48 -14.93 -61.48
N THR A 61 -21.01 -16.16 -61.57
CA THR A 61 -20.94 -17.16 -60.51
C THR A 61 -19.53 -17.66 -60.22
N THR A 62 -18.63 -17.79 -61.20
CA THR A 62 -17.28 -18.32 -60.97
C THR A 62 -16.35 -17.35 -60.23
N ARG A 63 -16.42 -16.04 -60.50
CA ARG A 63 -15.64 -15.03 -59.75
C ARG A 63 -16.17 -14.82 -58.33
N CYS A 64 -17.48 -14.91 -58.14
CA CYS A 64 -18.09 -14.85 -56.82
C CYS A 64 -17.70 -16.09 -55.99
N SER A 65 -17.78 -17.29 -56.57
CA SER A 65 -17.35 -18.54 -55.89
C SER A 65 -15.88 -18.53 -55.50
N LEU A 66 -14.97 -18.02 -56.33
CA LEU A 66 -13.55 -17.90 -55.97
C LEU A 66 -13.32 -16.90 -54.83
N MET A 67 -14.01 -15.75 -54.81
CA MET A 67 -13.95 -14.83 -53.67
C MET A 67 -14.57 -15.44 -52.41
N THR A 68 -15.71 -16.14 -52.50
CA THR A 68 -16.32 -16.80 -51.34
C THR A 68 -15.42 -17.91 -50.79
N ILE A 69 -14.76 -18.69 -51.64
CA ILE A 69 -13.76 -19.68 -51.22
C ILE A 69 -12.55 -18.99 -50.57
N PHE A 70 -12.09 -17.84 -51.10
CA PHE A 70 -10.99 -17.08 -50.49
C PHE A 70 -11.37 -16.50 -49.11
N PHE A 71 -12.58 -15.95 -48.96
CA PHE A 71 -13.07 -15.45 -47.67
C PHE A 71 -13.36 -16.57 -46.67
N HIS A 72 -13.85 -17.73 -47.12
CA HIS A 72 -14.03 -18.89 -46.26
C HIS A 72 -12.70 -19.50 -45.83
N THR A 73 -11.70 -19.57 -46.71
CA THR A 73 -10.36 -20.06 -46.37
C THR A 73 -9.60 -19.10 -45.45
N LEU A 74 -9.76 -17.79 -45.63
CA LEU A 74 -9.18 -16.79 -44.72
C LEU A 74 -9.88 -16.82 -43.34
N SER A 75 -11.21 -16.95 -43.32
CA SER A 75 -11.99 -17.08 -42.09
C SER A 75 -11.66 -18.38 -41.34
N THR A 76 -11.56 -19.51 -42.02
CA THR A 76 -11.15 -20.77 -41.39
C THR A 76 -9.72 -20.70 -40.90
N PHE A 77 -8.80 -20.04 -41.60
CA PHE A 77 -7.44 -19.82 -41.12
C PHE A 77 -7.39 -18.93 -39.87
N CYS A 78 -8.18 -17.84 -39.82
CA CYS A 78 -8.31 -17.00 -38.62
C CYS A 78 -8.93 -17.76 -37.44
N ILE A 79 -9.96 -18.59 -37.67
CA ILE A 79 -10.57 -19.42 -36.64
C ILE A 79 -9.57 -20.48 -36.17
N LEU A 80 -8.82 -21.12 -37.09
CA LEU A 80 -7.80 -22.10 -36.73
C LEU A 80 -6.67 -21.44 -35.94
N ALA A 81 -6.19 -20.26 -36.34
CA ALA A 81 -5.20 -19.50 -35.61
C ALA A 81 -5.69 -19.06 -34.22
N ALA A 82 -6.95 -18.63 -34.10
CA ALA A 82 -7.56 -18.29 -32.82
C ALA A 82 -7.73 -19.54 -31.92
N MET A 83 -8.10 -20.69 -32.49
CA MET A 83 -8.18 -21.97 -31.79
C MET A 83 -6.78 -22.49 -31.42
N THR A 84 -5.76 -22.28 -32.24
CA THR A 84 -4.37 -22.68 -31.95
C THR A 84 -3.79 -21.81 -30.82
N ARG A 85 -4.13 -20.52 -30.81
CA ARG A 85 -3.79 -19.59 -29.73
C ARG A 85 -4.53 -19.94 -28.43
N ALA A 86 -5.84 -20.20 -28.51
CA ALA A 86 -6.63 -20.65 -27.37
C ALA A 86 -6.16 -22.02 -26.85
N THR A 87 -5.74 -22.94 -27.72
CA THR A 87 -5.21 -24.24 -27.31
C THR A 87 -3.84 -24.13 -26.68
N ASN A 88 -2.94 -23.28 -27.17
CA ASN A 88 -1.68 -22.94 -26.51
C ASN A 88 -1.91 -22.26 -25.15
N ASP A 89 -2.86 -21.33 -25.06
CA ASP A 89 -3.27 -20.73 -23.78
C ASP A 89 -3.83 -21.80 -22.82
N THR A 90 -4.59 -22.79 -23.32
CA THR A 90 -5.08 -23.91 -22.48
C THR A 90 -4.04 -24.99 -22.17
N HIS A 91 -3.01 -25.17 -23.02
CA HIS A 91 -1.90 -26.07 -22.75
C HIS A 91 -0.96 -25.49 -21.69
N ASN A 92 -0.82 -24.16 -21.62
CA ASN A 92 -0.22 -23.49 -20.47
C ASN A 92 -1.06 -23.59 -19.19
N LEU A 93 -2.35 -23.92 -19.28
CA LEU A 93 -3.24 -24.11 -18.13
C LEU A 93 -3.35 -25.58 -17.67
N ARG A 94 -2.77 -26.54 -18.40
CA ARG A 94 -2.78 -27.96 -18.03
C ARG A 94 -1.44 -28.61 -18.33
N GLY A 95 -0.49 -28.43 -17.42
CA GLY A 95 0.65 -29.34 -17.28
C GLY A 95 1.96 -28.72 -16.79
N SER A 96 2.06 -28.42 -15.51
CA SER A 96 3.26 -28.77 -14.72
C SER A 96 2.86 -28.90 -13.24
N SER A 97 3.50 -29.82 -12.54
CA SER A 97 3.36 -30.03 -11.10
C SER A 97 4.29 -29.12 -10.29
N ASP A 98 4.64 -27.95 -10.81
CA ASP A 98 5.73 -27.13 -10.27
C ASP A 98 5.19 -25.79 -9.77
N TYR A 99 4.78 -25.77 -8.50
CA TYR A 99 4.64 -24.59 -7.64
C TYR A 99 4.28 -23.23 -8.30
N GLU A 100 2.99 -22.91 -8.45
CA GLU A 100 2.53 -21.62 -9.01
C GLU A 100 1.81 -20.74 -7.96
N PRO A 101 2.52 -19.90 -7.17
CA PRO A 101 1.87 -18.80 -6.46
C PRO A 101 1.64 -17.67 -7.47
N TRP A 102 0.42 -17.62 -8.00
CA TRP A 102 -0.09 -16.54 -8.84
C TRP A 102 -0.20 -15.18 -8.10
N SER A 103 -0.02 -15.17 -6.77
CA SER A 103 -0.12 -13.98 -5.92
C SER A 103 1.25 -13.51 -5.41
N PRO A 104 1.62 -12.23 -5.59
CA PRO A 104 2.90 -11.70 -5.11
C PRO A 104 2.99 -11.75 -3.59
N VAL A 105 4.19 -11.95 -3.06
CA VAL A 105 4.45 -11.94 -1.62
C VAL A 105 5.17 -10.65 -1.27
N ILE A 106 4.63 -9.86 -0.35
CA ILE A 106 5.25 -8.64 0.15
C ILE A 106 5.80 -8.86 1.55
N GLY A 107 7.03 -8.40 1.78
CA GLY A 107 7.60 -8.33 3.12
C GLY A 107 7.15 -7.07 3.83
N VAL A 108 6.80 -7.17 5.11
CA VAL A 108 6.52 -6.00 5.96
C VAL A 108 7.54 -5.98 7.09
N LEU A 109 8.37 -4.94 7.16
CA LEU A 109 9.34 -4.81 8.26
C LEU A 109 8.58 -4.62 9.58
N THR A 110 8.76 -5.55 10.51
CA THR A 110 8.13 -5.48 11.83
C THR A 110 8.66 -4.30 12.61
N HIS A 111 7.79 -3.65 13.35
CA HIS A 111 8.19 -2.61 14.29
C HIS A 111 8.73 -3.24 15.58
N PRO A 112 9.76 -2.67 16.23
CA PRO A 112 10.13 -3.10 17.57
C PRO A 112 8.98 -2.88 18.55
N GLY A 113 8.62 -3.92 19.30
CA GLY A 113 7.74 -3.74 20.45
C GLY A 113 8.42 -2.89 21.53
N ASP A 114 7.64 -2.42 22.50
CA ASP A 114 8.13 -1.57 23.58
C ASP A 114 9.43 -2.08 24.21
N LEU A 115 10.31 -1.14 24.57
CA LEU A 115 11.64 -1.39 25.17
C LEU A 115 11.61 -2.28 26.44
N LEU A 116 10.43 -2.55 27.01
CA LEU A 116 10.19 -3.44 28.14
C LEU A 116 9.97 -4.91 27.75
N GLY A 117 10.27 -5.30 26.50
CA GLY A 117 10.17 -6.68 26.03
C GLY A 117 8.90 -6.96 25.20
N GLY A 118 8.33 -5.94 24.58
CA GLY A 118 7.27 -6.12 23.59
C GLY A 118 7.75 -6.98 22.42
N SER A 119 6.95 -7.94 22.00
CA SER A 119 7.30 -8.73 20.82
C SER A 119 7.19 -7.85 19.57
N PRO A 120 8.00 -8.10 18.52
CA PRO A 120 7.93 -7.33 17.28
C PRO A 120 6.54 -7.47 16.67
N PHE A 121 6.00 -6.41 16.09
CA PHE A 121 4.62 -6.41 15.63
C PHE A 121 4.42 -5.79 14.24
N ILE A 122 3.26 -6.09 13.66
CA ILE A 122 2.72 -5.44 12.47
C ILE A 122 1.27 -5.07 12.76
N MET A 123 0.86 -3.86 12.36
CA MET A 123 -0.52 -3.42 12.51
C MET A 123 -1.47 -4.22 11.62
N GLU A 124 -2.61 -4.63 12.17
CA GLU A 124 -3.55 -5.51 11.49
C GLU A 124 -4.09 -4.90 10.20
N TYR A 125 -4.43 -3.60 10.24
CA TYR A 125 -4.95 -2.90 9.06
C TYR A 125 -3.96 -2.82 7.91
N VAL A 126 -2.65 -2.82 8.19
CA VAL A 126 -1.62 -2.86 7.14
C VAL A 126 -1.71 -4.19 6.40
N VAL A 127 -1.83 -5.30 7.14
CA VAL A 127 -1.99 -6.64 6.57
C VAL A 127 -3.28 -6.72 5.77
N GLN A 128 -4.40 -6.26 6.34
CA GLN A 128 -5.70 -6.25 5.65
C GLN A 128 -5.66 -5.42 4.36
N TYR A 129 -4.97 -4.29 4.36
CA TYR A 129 -4.82 -3.43 3.19
C TYR A 129 -3.98 -4.07 2.08
N LEU A 130 -2.83 -4.64 2.43
CA LEU A 130 -1.98 -5.34 1.46
C LEU A 130 -2.67 -6.61 0.91
N GLU A 131 -3.38 -7.36 1.75
CA GLU A 131 -4.17 -8.52 1.31
C GLU A 131 -5.33 -8.10 0.39
N SER A 132 -5.98 -6.96 0.64
CA SER A 132 -7.00 -6.42 -0.25
C SER A 132 -6.47 -6.00 -1.62
N ALA A 133 -5.18 -5.66 -1.70
CA ALA A 133 -4.47 -5.42 -2.96
C ALA A 133 -4.10 -6.74 -3.68
N GLY A 134 -4.45 -7.90 -3.11
CA GLY A 134 -4.17 -9.22 -3.67
C GLY A 134 -2.76 -9.72 -3.37
N LEU A 135 -2.13 -9.23 -2.30
CA LEU A 135 -0.78 -9.62 -1.88
C LEU A 135 -0.83 -10.61 -0.72
N GLN A 136 0.16 -11.49 -0.62
CA GLN A 136 0.41 -12.29 0.58
C GLN A 136 1.45 -11.57 1.45
N VAL A 137 1.25 -11.53 2.76
CA VAL A 137 2.12 -10.79 3.67
C VAL A 137 3.03 -11.72 4.46
N VAL A 138 4.32 -11.42 4.46
CA VAL A 138 5.34 -12.06 5.28
C VAL A 138 5.97 -11.02 6.22
N PRO A 139 5.98 -11.24 7.54
CA PRO A 139 6.71 -10.38 8.46
C PRO A 139 8.22 -10.51 8.24
N LEU A 140 8.90 -9.37 8.11
CA LEU A 140 10.34 -9.28 8.11
C LEU A 140 10.80 -8.79 9.47
N ARG A 141 11.53 -9.63 10.20
CA ARG A 141 11.99 -9.30 11.55
C ARG A 141 13.00 -8.15 11.53
N TYR A 142 12.74 -7.11 12.32
CA TYR A 142 13.76 -6.09 12.59
C TYR A 142 14.91 -6.72 13.39
N ALA A 143 16.13 -6.22 13.20
CA ALA A 143 17.36 -6.80 13.77
C ALA A 143 17.69 -8.22 13.30
N ASP A 144 17.04 -8.76 12.27
CA ASP A 144 17.37 -10.09 11.74
C ASP A 144 18.68 -10.06 10.92
N PRO A 145 19.75 -10.74 11.38
CA PRO A 145 20.99 -10.82 10.62
C PRO A 145 20.84 -11.62 9.31
N LEU A 146 19.80 -12.45 9.20
CA LEU A 146 19.54 -13.36 8.09
C LEU A 146 18.52 -12.83 7.09
N ILE A 147 18.12 -11.55 7.20
CA ILE A 147 17.09 -10.97 6.31
C ILE A 147 17.41 -11.11 4.82
N HIS A 148 18.69 -11.10 4.45
CA HIS A 148 19.13 -11.29 3.07
C HIS A 148 18.71 -12.64 2.45
N TRP A 149 18.38 -13.66 3.26
CA TRP A 149 17.90 -14.95 2.75
C TRP A 149 16.44 -14.92 2.31
N ILE A 150 15.61 -14.02 2.86
CA ILE A 150 14.19 -13.95 2.55
C ILE A 150 13.88 -12.94 1.43
N LEU A 151 14.70 -11.88 1.28
CA LEU A 151 14.51 -10.87 0.25
C LEU A 151 14.41 -11.44 -1.19
N PRO A 152 15.19 -12.46 -1.60
CA PRO A 152 15.06 -13.07 -2.93
C PRO A 152 13.74 -13.82 -3.17
N SER A 153 13.00 -14.15 -2.10
CA SER A 153 11.76 -14.94 -2.16
C SER A 153 10.49 -14.09 -2.17
N ILE A 154 10.61 -12.78 -1.93
CA ILE A 154 9.49 -11.83 -1.88
C ILE A 154 9.58 -10.81 -3.00
N SER A 155 8.46 -10.22 -3.37
CA SER A 155 8.31 -9.29 -4.49
C SER A 155 8.69 -7.84 -4.16
N GLY A 156 8.95 -7.52 -2.89
CA GLY A 156 9.30 -6.18 -2.43
C GLY A 156 8.97 -5.99 -0.95
N VAL A 157 9.18 -4.78 -0.43
CA VAL A 157 9.00 -4.48 1.00
C VAL A 157 8.14 -3.24 1.25
N TYR A 158 7.30 -3.34 2.27
CA TYR A 158 6.58 -2.21 2.86
C TYR A 158 7.19 -1.82 4.21
N PHE A 159 7.50 -0.54 4.37
CA PHE A 159 7.85 0.11 5.63
C PHE A 159 6.61 0.83 6.17
N GLY A 160 6.09 0.31 7.27
CA GLY A 160 4.89 0.85 7.89
C GLY A 160 5.15 2.10 8.72
N GLU A 161 4.08 2.51 9.37
CA GLU A 161 4.06 3.53 10.40
C GLU A 161 4.79 3.12 11.69
N GLY A 162 4.91 4.09 12.59
CA GLY A 162 5.42 3.88 13.94
C GLY A 162 5.77 5.20 14.62
N ASP A 163 6.26 5.10 15.85
CA ASP A 163 6.63 6.25 16.69
C ASP A 163 8.06 6.14 17.23
N LEU A 164 8.96 5.46 16.49
CA LEU A 164 10.39 5.46 16.84
C LEU A 164 10.98 6.86 16.70
N ASP A 165 11.87 7.18 17.64
CA ASP A 165 12.88 8.18 17.36
C ASP A 165 13.93 7.56 16.43
N LEU A 166 13.77 7.82 15.12
CA LEU A 166 14.63 7.21 14.11
C LEU A 166 16.10 7.56 14.37
N ASN A 167 16.93 6.52 14.36
CA ASN A 167 18.38 6.63 14.45
C ASN A 167 18.99 5.66 13.45
N LEU A 168 19.77 6.13 12.47
CA LEU A 168 20.36 5.24 11.45
C LEU A 168 21.32 4.19 12.02
N GLU A 169 21.80 4.36 13.26
CA GLU A 169 22.58 3.36 13.99
C GLU A 169 21.71 2.35 14.76
N GLY A 170 20.41 2.56 14.84
CA GLY A 170 19.45 1.67 15.48
C GLY A 170 19.24 0.36 14.71
N LEU A 171 18.86 -0.71 15.42
CA LEU A 171 18.72 -2.03 14.81
C LEU A 171 17.60 -2.10 13.76
N TYR A 172 16.53 -1.33 13.94
CA TYR A 172 15.43 -1.26 12.98
C TYR A 172 15.90 -0.61 11.68
N GLU A 173 16.58 0.53 11.79
CA GLU A 173 17.08 1.33 10.70
C GLU A 173 18.23 0.62 9.98
N GLN A 174 19.12 -0.08 10.68
CA GLN A 174 20.14 -0.92 10.07
C GLN A 174 19.52 -2.07 9.27
N THR A 175 18.42 -2.67 9.74
CA THR A 175 17.70 -3.68 8.95
C THR A 175 17.04 -3.04 7.73
N ALA A 176 16.42 -1.86 7.87
CA ALA A 176 15.84 -1.13 6.74
C ALA A 176 16.90 -0.70 5.71
N ALA A 177 18.09 -0.28 6.15
CA ALA A 177 19.22 0.06 5.30
C ALA A 177 19.67 -1.13 4.45
N LYS A 178 19.77 -2.34 5.03
CA LYS A 178 20.06 -3.57 4.27
C LYS A 178 19.01 -3.86 3.20
N ILE A 179 17.73 -3.64 3.49
CA ILE A 179 16.64 -3.81 2.52
C ILE A 179 16.73 -2.75 1.41
N TYR A 180 17.03 -1.51 1.78
CA TYR A 180 17.22 -0.40 0.86
C TYR A 180 18.38 -0.66 -0.10
N GLU A 181 19.53 -1.06 0.43
CA GLU A 181 20.72 -1.46 -0.34
C GLU A 181 20.41 -2.62 -1.29
N TYR A 182 19.71 -3.65 -0.80
CA TYR A 182 19.26 -4.75 -1.64
C TYR A 182 18.41 -4.27 -2.82
N ALA A 183 17.46 -3.36 -2.60
CA ALA A 183 16.65 -2.79 -3.68
C ALA A 183 17.50 -2.05 -4.73
N VAL A 184 18.49 -1.27 -4.27
CA VAL A 184 19.45 -0.57 -5.14
C VAL A 184 20.29 -1.56 -5.96
N GLU A 185 20.79 -2.63 -5.33
CA GLU A 185 21.60 -3.65 -5.99
C GLU A 185 20.81 -4.45 -7.04
N ARG A 186 19.57 -4.86 -6.71
CA ARG A 186 18.71 -5.60 -7.64
C ARG A 186 18.31 -4.75 -8.85
N HIS A 187 18.06 -3.45 -8.65
CA HIS A 187 17.81 -2.52 -9.75
C HIS A 187 19.00 -2.42 -10.71
N LYS A 188 20.25 -2.34 -10.21
CA LYS A 188 21.46 -2.37 -11.04
C LYS A 188 21.60 -3.65 -11.87
N GLN A 189 20.93 -4.73 -11.44
CA GLN A 189 20.90 -6.02 -12.12
C GLN A 189 19.69 -6.18 -13.08
N ASN A 190 18.95 -5.10 -13.36
CA ASN A 190 17.69 -5.10 -14.13
C ASN A 190 16.60 -6.02 -13.54
N ASP A 191 16.60 -6.19 -12.23
CA ASP A 191 15.57 -6.93 -11.50
C ASP A 191 14.95 -6.04 -10.41
N PRO A 192 14.01 -5.15 -10.77
CA PRO A 192 13.55 -4.12 -9.86
C PRO A 192 12.80 -4.70 -8.64
N PHE A 193 13.29 -4.38 -7.45
CA PHE A 193 12.70 -4.75 -6.15
C PHE A 193 12.08 -3.52 -5.48
N PRO A 194 10.74 -3.36 -5.49
CA PRO A 194 10.11 -2.14 -5.01
C PRO A 194 10.08 -2.00 -3.50
N LEU A 195 10.12 -0.74 -3.05
CA LEU A 195 9.91 -0.34 -1.66
C LEU A 195 8.73 0.62 -1.57
N LEU A 196 7.89 0.46 -0.55
CA LEU A 196 6.79 1.37 -0.25
C LEU A 196 6.85 1.81 1.22
N GLY A 197 6.91 3.11 1.48
CA GLY A 197 6.88 3.67 2.84
C GLY A 197 5.58 4.41 3.16
N SER A 198 5.00 4.17 4.34
CA SER A 198 3.87 4.96 4.87
C SER A 198 4.25 5.62 6.18
N CYS A 199 3.87 6.89 6.37
CA CYS A 199 4.10 7.67 7.60
C CYS A 199 5.57 7.64 8.08
N GLN A 200 5.91 6.94 9.16
CA GLN A 200 7.31 6.78 9.59
C GLN A 200 8.18 6.10 8.52
N GLY A 201 7.62 5.21 7.69
CA GLY A 201 8.30 4.64 6.53
C GLY A 201 8.66 5.68 5.45
N HIS A 202 7.88 6.75 5.31
CA HIS A 202 8.23 7.89 4.43
C HIS A 202 9.44 8.66 4.97
N GLN A 203 9.44 8.95 6.26
CA GLN A 203 10.54 9.60 6.96
C GLN A 203 11.83 8.75 6.90
N LEU A 204 11.69 7.44 7.09
CA LEU A 204 12.80 6.47 7.01
C LEU A 204 13.43 6.44 5.63
N LEU A 205 12.63 6.36 4.56
CA LEU A 205 13.17 6.38 3.19
C LEU A 205 13.88 7.70 2.87
N ALA A 206 13.37 8.82 3.38
CA ALA A 206 14.03 10.11 3.22
C ALA A 206 15.37 10.15 3.98
N ALA A 207 15.39 9.66 5.22
CA ALA A 207 16.61 9.59 6.03
C ALA A 207 17.67 8.66 5.44
N LEU A 208 17.27 7.50 4.92
CA LEU A 208 18.17 6.56 4.24
C LEU A 208 18.78 7.19 2.98
N ALA A 209 17.98 7.91 2.17
CA ALA A 209 18.50 8.60 0.99
C ALA A 209 19.38 9.82 1.35
N ALA A 210 19.03 10.56 2.40
CA ALA A 210 19.82 11.69 2.88
C ALA A 210 21.11 11.25 3.61
N GLY A 211 21.15 10.02 4.12
CA GLY A 211 22.23 9.53 4.98
C GLY A 211 22.23 10.13 6.39
N THR A 212 21.15 10.81 6.80
CA THR A 212 20.97 11.41 8.12
C THR A 212 19.50 11.55 8.48
N THR A 213 19.17 11.49 9.77
CA THR A 213 17.82 11.78 10.28
C THR A 213 17.53 13.27 10.44
N ASP A 214 18.53 14.14 10.25
CA ASP A 214 18.38 15.60 10.25
C ASP A 214 17.48 16.13 9.10
N VAL A 215 17.16 15.26 8.14
CA VAL A 215 16.17 15.50 7.10
C VAL A 215 14.73 15.56 7.67
N ILE A 216 14.52 15.08 8.89
CA ILE A 216 13.21 15.01 9.54
C ILE A 216 13.11 16.14 10.58
N MET A 217 12.10 16.99 10.43
CA MET A 217 11.75 17.97 11.46
C MET A 217 10.90 17.30 12.52
N LYS A 218 11.43 17.19 13.74
CA LYS A 218 10.74 16.59 14.88
C LYS A 218 9.74 17.56 15.52
N GLU A 219 8.57 17.06 15.89
CA GLU A 219 7.50 17.79 16.60
C GLU A 219 7.13 19.14 15.97
N LYS A 220 7.26 19.28 14.64
CA LYS A 220 7.02 20.52 13.92
C LYS A 220 5.55 20.69 13.49
N TYR A 221 4.83 19.59 13.30
CA TYR A 221 3.54 19.59 12.60
C TYR A 221 2.37 19.30 13.54
N GLU A 222 1.32 20.11 13.43
CA GLU A 222 0.06 19.90 14.14
C GLU A 222 -0.87 18.96 13.37
N THR A 223 -0.45 17.70 13.22
CA THR A 223 -1.14 16.70 12.39
C THR A 223 -1.47 15.39 13.11
N SER A 224 -1.87 15.50 14.37
CA SER A 224 -2.35 14.38 15.20
C SER A 224 -3.88 14.30 15.16
N ASP A 225 -4.43 13.50 14.24
CA ASP A 225 -5.88 13.37 13.96
C ASP A 225 -6.47 14.49 13.09
N ILE A 226 -5.92 14.65 11.89
CA ILE A 226 -6.45 15.60 10.90
C ILE A 226 -6.46 15.01 9.49
N ALA A 227 -7.53 15.33 8.74
CA ALA A 227 -7.64 14.99 7.33
C ALA A 227 -7.22 16.18 6.48
N LEU A 228 -6.33 15.95 5.52
CA LEU A 228 -5.80 16.99 4.65
C LEU A 228 -6.03 16.65 3.18
N ASN A 229 -6.00 17.68 2.34
CA ASN A 229 -5.86 17.56 0.89
C ASN A 229 -4.36 17.60 0.53
N LEU A 230 -4.05 17.26 -0.72
CA LEU A 230 -2.72 17.28 -1.28
C LEU A 230 -2.54 18.47 -2.25
N ASP A 231 -1.45 19.19 -2.09
CA ASP A 231 -0.88 20.03 -3.13
C ASP A 231 -0.02 19.12 -4.04
N ILE A 232 -0.61 18.57 -5.10
CA ILE A 232 0.09 17.69 -6.06
C ILE A 232 1.07 18.52 -6.91
N ILE A 233 2.31 18.05 -7.02
CA ILE A 233 3.38 18.69 -7.79
C ILE A 233 3.46 18.05 -9.18
N GLY A 234 3.47 18.89 -10.22
CA GLY A 234 3.52 18.42 -11.60
C GLY A 234 2.29 17.58 -11.95
N ASP A 235 2.52 16.39 -12.50
CA ASP A 235 1.50 15.39 -12.80
C ASP A 235 1.27 14.38 -11.65
N GLY A 236 1.93 14.56 -10.50
CA GLY A 236 1.88 13.63 -9.38
C GLY A 236 2.73 12.36 -9.58
N GLY A 237 3.58 12.32 -10.61
CA GLY A 237 4.45 11.20 -10.89
C GLY A 237 3.72 9.91 -11.26
N THR A 238 4.40 8.78 -11.13
CA THR A 238 3.86 7.45 -11.44
C THR A 238 2.78 7.07 -10.43
N MET A 239 2.98 7.37 -9.15
CA MET A 239 2.04 6.95 -8.09
C MET A 239 0.73 7.73 -8.15
N LEU A 240 0.76 9.06 -7.98
CA LEU A 240 -0.48 9.85 -7.94
C LEU A 240 -1.04 10.11 -9.34
N GLY A 241 -0.17 10.25 -10.34
CA GLY A 241 -0.56 10.49 -11.73
C GLY A 241 -1.21 9.28 -12.41
N SER A 242 -0.97 8.05 -11.93
CA SER A 242 -1.66 6.84 -12.42
C SER A 242 -3.07 6.66 -11.87
N LEU A 243 -3.45 7.40 -10.82
CA LEU A 243 -4.79 7.31 -10.25
C LEU A 243 -5.84 7.88 -11.23
N PRO A 244 -7.10 7.43 -11.17
CA PRO A 244 -8.17 8.02 -11.98
C PRO A 244 -8.25 9.54 -11.77
N THR A 245 -8.50 10.31 -12.84
CA THR A 245 -8.52 11.78 -12.78
C THR A 245 -9.47 12.33 -11.71
N GLU A 246 -10.61 11.68 -11.50
CA GLU A 246 -11.56 12.04 -10.43
C GLU A 246 -10.96 11.86 -9.02
N VAL A 247 -10.12 10.84 -8.82
CA VAL A 247 -9.43 10.57 -7.56
C VAL A 247 -8.32 11.59 -7.31
N GLN A 248 -7.58 11.97 -8.36
CA GLN A 248 -6.61 13.06 -8.29
C GLN A 248 -7.31 14.39 -7.91
N GLU A 249 -8.49 14.65 -8.46
CA GLU A 249 -9.28 15.84 -8.12
C GLU A 249 -9.77 15.82 -6.67
N ILE A 250 -10.23 14.66 -6.19
CA ILE A 250 -10.59 14.45 -4.78
C ILE A 250 -9.38 14.75 -3.87
N LEU A 251 -8.21 14.19 -4.19
CA LEU A 251 -6.99 14.41 -3.42
C LEU A 251 -6.61 15.90 -3.34
N LYS A 252 -6.77 16.67 -4.42
CA LYS A 252 -6.46 18.10 -4.44
C LYS A 252 -7.46 18.96 -3.67
N THR A 253 -8.74 18.60 -3.69
CA THR A 253 -9.83 19.51 -3.26
C THR A 253 -10.50 19.13 -1.95
N LYS A 254 -10.28 17.91 -1.43
CA LYS A 254 -10.96 17.41 -0.24
C LYS A 254 -9.99 16.94 0.82
N ALA A 255 -10.33 17.22 2.08
CA ALA A 255 -9.66 16.67 3.25
C ALA A 255 -9.98 15.17 3.39
N VAL A 256 -9.18 14.32 2.74
CA VAL A 256 -9.42 12.86 2.67
C VAL A 256 -8.20 12.02 2.99
N THR A 257 -7.04 12.63 3.21
CA THR A 257 -5.82 11.93 3.59
C THR A 257 -5.67 11.98 5.12
N PRO A 258 -5.75 10.85 5.84
CA PRO A 258 -5.59 10.84 7.29
C PRO A 258 -4.13 11.09 7.67
N ASN A 259 -3.89 12.06 8.54
CA ASN A 259 -2.56 12.39 9.06
C ASN A 259 -2.55 12.17 10.59
N PHE A 260 -1.57 11.40 11.04
CA PHE A 260 -1.33 11.02 12.45
C PHE A 260 0.16 11.10 12.78
N HIS A 261 0.78 12.23 12.46
CA HIS A 261 2.22 12.44 12.66
C HIS A 261 2.48 13.84 13.21
N VAL A 262 3.57 13.99 13.97
CA VAL A 262 4.10 15.31 14.39
C VAL A 262 5.48 15.59 13.80
N ASN A 263 6.11 14.57 13.24
CA ASN A 263 7.38 14.62 12.54
C ASN A 263 7.14 14.61 11.03
N GLY A 264 7.99 15.28 10.26
CA GLY A 264 7.86 15.27 8.82
C GLY A 264 9.07 15.85 8.10
N VAL A 265 9.14 15.57 6.80
CA VAL A 265 10.22 16.06 5.94
C VAL A 265 9.72 17.30 5.20
N PRO A 266 10.25 18.51 5.46
CA PRO A 266 9.78 19.68 4.76
C PRO A 266 10.41 19.78 3.35
N PRO A 267 9.77 20.48 2.39
CA PRO A 267 10.26 20.54 1.01
C PRO A 267 11.68 21.08 0.87
N GLU A 268 12.12 21.99 1.74
CA GLU A 268 13.49 22.54 1.73
C GLU A 268 14.58 21.45 1.86
N MET A 269 14.24 20.26 2.36
CA MET A 269 15.19 19.17 2.47
C MET A 269 15.68 18.64 1.13
N TRP A 270 14.92 18.80 0.05
CA TRP A 270 15.39 18.45 -1.30
C TRP A 270 16.51 19.37 -1.78
N ASP A 271 16.57 20.61 -1.30
CA ASP A 271 17.67 21.53 -1.64
C ASP A 271 18.86 21.34 -0.69
N ASN A 272 18.59 21.07 0.59
CA ASN A 272 19.62 20.91 1.61
C ASN A 272 20.38 19.56 1.50
N TYR A 273 19.73 18.51 0.99
CA TYR A 273 20.31 17.18 0.87
C TYR A 273 20.30 16.71 -0.60
N PRO A 274 21.40 16.94 -1.35
CA PRO A 274 21.50 16.53 -2.75
C PRO A 274 21.22 15.05 -2.98
N SER A 275 21.65 14.16 -2.08
CA SER A 275 21.40 12.72 -2.19
C SER A 275 19.91 12.35 -2.09
N LEU A 276 19.14 13.05 -1.25
CA LEU A 276 17.68 12.91 -1.22
C LEU A 276 17.08 13.28 -2.57
N ARG A 277 17.47 14.43 -3.14
CA ARG A 277 16.96 14.92 -4.43
C ARG A 277 17.37 14.06 -5.62
N GLU A 278 18.56 13.47 -5.57
CA GLU A 278 19.06 12.56 -6.59
C GLU A 278 18.32 11.23 -6.58
N GLN A 279 17.94 10.73 -5.39
CA GLN A 279 17.17 9.49 -5.27
C GLN A 279 15.67 9.70 -5.52
N PHE A 280 15.09 10.73 -4.90
CA PHE A 280 13.65 10.95 -4.83
C PHE A 280 13.26 12.30 -5.42
N LYS A 281 12.14 12.33 -6.12
CA LYS A 281 11.40 13.57 -6.41
C LYS A 281 10.22 13.70 -5.47
N LEU A 282 10.00 14.92 -5.01
CA LEU A 282 8.79 15.28 -4.26
C LEU A 282 7.59 15.32 -5.21
N THR A 283 6.51 14.58 -4.89
CA THR A 283 5.33 14.45 -5.76
C THR A 283 4.08 15.13 -5.20
N SER A 284 4.00 15.35 -3.90
CA SER A 284 2.98 16.20 -3.30
C SER A 284 3.40 16.75 -1.95
N THR A 285 2.81 17.87 -1.56
CA THR A 285 2.90 18.42 -0.21
C THR A 285 1.53 18.50 0.45
N SER A 286 1.52 18.67 1.75
CA SER A 286 0.34 19.12 2.51
C SER A 286 0.76 20.19 3.52
N LYS A 287 -0.23 20.85 4.11
CA LYS A 287 -0.03 21.93 5.08
C LYS A 287 -0.77 21.60 6.35
N ASP A 288 -0.10 21.76 7.48
CA ASP A 288 -0.76 21.68 8.78
C ASP A 288 -1.65 22.92 9.04
N PRO A 289 -2.45 22.94 10.12
CA PRO A 289 -3.29 24.09 10.48
C PRO A 289 -2.53 25.41 10.68
N ASN A 290 -1.23 25.35 11.00
CA ASN A 290 -0.35 26.51 11.17
C ASN A 290 0.29 26.98 9.86
N GLY A 291 0.04 26.28 8.75
CA GLY A 291 0.60 26.57 7.44
C GLY A 291 2.00 26.01 7.21
N ASN A 292 2.52 25.17 8.12
CA ASN A 292 3.78 24.46 7.91
C ASN A 292 3.62 23.43 6.81
N VAL A 293 4.47 23.52 5.79
CA VAL A 293 4.45 22.61 4.64
C VAL A 293 5.31 21.38 4.93
N PHE A 294 4.81 20.19 4.56
CA PHE A 294 5.58 18.95 4.58
C PHE A 294 5.39 18.14 3.30
N SER A 295 6.36 17.27 3.02
CA SER A 295 6.28 16.24 1.99
C SER A 295 5.16 15.26 2.32
N ALA A 296 4.12 15.23 1.49
CA ALA A 296 3.00 14.30 1.64
C ALA A 296 3.21 13.03 0.80
N SER A 297 3.99 13.11 -0.28
CA SER A 297 4.45 11.94 -1.02
C SER A 297 5.73 12.23 -1.80
N MET A 298 6.53 11.19 -2.00
CA MET A 298 7.68 11.21 -2.90
C MET A 298 7.81 9.86 -3.62
N GLU A 299 8.44 9.89 -4.78
CA GLU A 299 8.79 8.67 -5.51
C GLU A 299 10.19 8.81 -6.12
N SER A 300 10.76 7.68 -6.51
CA SER A 300 12.12 7.65 -7.04
C SER A 300 12.25 8.47 -8.33
N GLN A 301 13.42 9.07 -8.53
CA GLN A 301 13.75 9.74 -9.78
C GLN A 301 13.72 8.75 -10.95
N PRO A 302 13.48 9.23 -12.19
CA PRO A 302 13.57 8.38 -13.37
C PRO A 302 14.93 7.65 -13.46
N GLY A 303 14.89 6.34 -13.66
CA GLY A 303 16.10 5.50 -13.74
C GLY A 303 16.64 4.99 -12.40
N MET A 304 16.04 5.39 -11.27
CA MET A 304 16.35 4.87 -9.93
C MET A 304 15.48 3.64 -9.58
N PRO A 305 15.84 2.85 -8.55
CA PRO A 305 15.02 1.72 -8.08
C PRO A 305 13.59 2.17 -7.77
N PRO A 306 12.55 1.34 -7.97
CA PRO A 306 11.17 1.75 -7.78
C PRO A 306 10.80 1.86 -6.30
N MET A 307 11.09 3.01 -5.69
CA MET A 307 10.72 3.31 -4.31
C MET A 307 9.68 4.43 -4.28
N TYR A 308 8.63 4.23 -3.49
CA TYR A 308 7.48 5.14 -3.35
C TYR A 308 7.20 5.36 -1.87
N SER A 309 6.68 6.53 -1.52
CA SER A 309 6.21 6.75 -0.15
C SER A 309 5.22 7.88 -0.01
N LEU A 310 4.47 7.82 1.09
CA LEU A 310 3.41 8.75 1.44
C LEU A 310 3.40 8.96 2.96
N GLN A 311 3.16 10.19 3.40
CA GLN A 311 3.21 10.56 4.82
C GLN A 311 1.87 10.30 5.56
N TRP A 312 0.78 10.11 4.81
CA TRP A 312 -0.60 9.93 5.29
C TRP A 312 -1.02 8.45 5.24
N HIS A 313 -2.21 8.10 5.73
CA HIS A 313 -2.60 6.68 5.95
C HIS A 313 -3.80 6.21 5.12
N PRO A 314 -3.63 5.85 3.83
CA PRO A 314 -4.70 5.24 3.03
C PRO A 314 -5.19 3.90 3.61
N GLU A 315 -4.31 3.14 4.25
CA GLU A 315 -4.59 1.81 4.80
C GLU A 315 -5.58 1.82 5.97
N MET A 316 -5.63 2.90 6.76
CA MET A 316 -6.53 2.97 7.91
C MET A 316 -7.99 3.20 7.51
N VAL A 317 -8.25 3.84 6.37
CA VAL A 317 -9.60 4.24 5.91
C VAL A 317 -10.57 3.06 5.82
N PRO A 318 -10.24 1.91 5.20
CA PRO A 318 -11.14 0.76 5.15
C PRO A 318 -11.21 -0.09 6.44
N TYR A 319 -10.20 -0.05 7.31
CA TYR A 319 -10.02 -1.09 8.33
C TYR A 319 -10.09 -0.62 9.78
N VAL A 320 -9.80 0.65 10.07
CA VAL A 320 -9.78 1.16 11.45
C VAL A 320 -11.11 1.80 11.83
N TRP A 321 -11.78 1.32 12.86
CA TRP A 321 -13.04 1.86 13.38
C TRP A 321 -12.84 2.35 14.81
N PHE A 322 -12.16 3.49 14.93
CA PHE A 322 -11.83 4.09 16.21
C PHE A 322 -12.39 5.51 16.31
N TYR A 323 -13.46 5.67 17.10
CA TYR A 323 -14.20 6.93 17.24
C TYR A 323 -13.35 8.13 17.70
N PRO A 324 -12.33 7.96 18.57
CA PRO A 324 -11.46 9.06 18.94
C PRO A 324 -10.64 9.66 17.79
N LEU A 325 -10.49 8.97 16.65
CA LEU A 325 -9.78 9.48 15.46
C LEU A 325 -10.74 10.01 14.38
N LYS A 326 -11.96 10.41 14.75
CA LYS A 326 -12.99 10.76 13.77
C LYS A 326 -12.68 12.03 12.97
N ASP A 327 -11.80 12.90 13.46
CA ASP A 327 -11.53 14.20 12.85
C ASP A 327 -10.50 14.06 11.71
N GLY A 328 -9.56 13.11 11.84
CA GLY A 328 -8.58 12.76 10.81
C GLY A 328 -8.93 11.52 9.99
N LEU A 329 -9.58 10.52 10.60
CA LEU A 329 -9.97 9.29 9.91
C LEU A 329 -11.35 9.40 9.26
N ILE A 330 -11.44 10.26 8.24
CA ILE A 330 -12.70 10.51 7.53
C ILE A 330 -13.15 9.26 6.76
N LYS A 331 -14.27 8.64 7.17
CA LYS A 331 -14.89 7.46 6.54
C LYS A 331 -15.84 7.80 5.40
N SER A 332 -15.52 8.81 4.58
CA SER A 332 -16.37 9.24 3.46
C SER A 332 -16.21 8.33 2.24
N LYS A 333 -17.19 8.36 1.32
CA LYS A 333 -17.10 7.68 0.01
C LYS A 333 -15.83 8.08 -0.75
N ASP A 334 -15.46 9.36 -0.68
CA ASP A 334 -14.31 9.89 -1.40
C ASP A 334 -12.98 9.43 -0.78
N ALA A 335 -12.89 9.41 0.56
CA ALA A 335 -11.72 8.86 1.25
C ALA A 335 -11.55 7.37 0.97
N PHE A 336 -12.64 6.60 0.98
CA PHE A 336 -12.60 5.18 0.61
C PHE A 336 -12.19 4.97 -0.85
N ARG A 337 -12.65 5.84 -1.77
CA ARG A 337 -12.28 5.78 -3.18
C ARG A 337 -10.80 6.07 -3.41
N VAL A 338 -10.24 7.05 -2.69
CA VAL A 338 -8.79 7.31 -2.66
C VAL A 338 -8.04 6.10 -2.16
N SER A 339 -8.38 5.58 -0.97
CA SER A 339 -7.74 4.40 -0.38
C SER A 339 -7.79 3.19 -1.32
N SER A 340 -8.95 2.90 -1.91
CA SER A 340 -9.11 1.79 -2.87
C SER A 340 -8.33 2.00 -4.16
N SER A 341 -8.15 3.24 -4.62
CA SER A 341 -7.35 3.52 -5.82
C SER A 341 -5.85 3.38 -5.53
N MET A 342 -5.42 3.79 -4.33
CA MET A 342 -4.06 3.54 -3.86
C MET A 342 -3.78 2.04 -3.72
N SER A 343 -4.73 1.23 -3.24
CA SER A 343 -4.53 -0.22 -3.13
C SER A 343 -4.35 -0.88 -4.50
N LEU A 344 -5.00 -0.38 -5.56
CA LEU A 344 -4.77 -0.83 -6.93
C LEU A 344 -3.36 -0.47 -7.43
N PHE A 345 -2.85 0.71 -7.10
CA PHE A 345 -1.45 1.07 -7.40
C PHE A 345 -0.48 0.14 -6.66
N VAL A 346 -0.71 -0.12 -5.36
CA VAL A 346 0.09 -1.06 -4.56
C VAL A 346 0.07 -2.46 -5.18
N ALA A 347 -1.10 -2.93 -5.62
CA ALA A 347 -1.23 -4.21 -6.31
C ALA A 347 -0.35 -4.26 -7.56
N GLN A 348 -0.35 -3.21 -8.37
CA GLN A 348 0.48 -3.13 -9.59
C GLN A 348 1.97 -3.04 -9.28
N LEU A 349 2.36 -2.31 -8.23
CA LEU A 349 3.75 -2.12 -7.85
C LEU A 349 4.48 -3.44 -7.59
N PHE A 350 3.83 -4.36 -6.89
CA PHE A 350 4.41 -5.66 -6.49
C PHE A 350 4.03 -6.83 -7.40
N ARG A 351 3.11 -6.62 -8.37
CA ARG A 351 2.74 -7.65 -9.34
C ARG A 351 3.87 -7.85 -10.36
N ASP A 352 3.88 -9.05 -10.98
CA ASP A 352 4.80 -9.45 -12.05
C ASP A 352 6.29 -9.51 -11.67
N LYS A 353 6.63 -9.44 -10.37
CA LYS A 353 7.99 -9.73 -9.90
C LYS A 353 8.26 -11.23 -10.00
N PRO A 354 9.47 -11.67 -10.35
CA PRO A 354 9.78 -13.09 -10.50
C PRO A 354 10.09 -13.81 -9.17
N HIS A 355 10.19 -13.08 -8.05
CA HIS A 355 10.65 -13.59 -6.75
C HIS A 355 9.62 -14.47 -6.04
N ARG A 356 9.98 -15.71 -5.71
CA ARG A 356 9.08 -16.68 -5.08
C ARG A 356 9.84 -17.54 -4.06
N PHE A 357 9.13 -17.99 -3.04
CA PHE A 357 9.59 -19.06 -2.14
C PHE A 357 9.77 -20.38 -2.89
N LYS A 358 10.57 -21.29 -2.34
CA LYS A 358 10.91 -22.57 -2.99
C LYS A 358 9.72 -23.54 -3.05
N SER A 359 8.74 -23.40 -2.15
CA SER A 359 7.55 -24.26 -2.06
C SER A 359 6.44 -23.63 -1.19
N ILE A 360 5.22 -24.22 -1.18
CA ILE A 360 4.05 -23.71 -0.41
C ILE A 360 4.38 -23.87 1.04
N LYS A 361 5.04 -24.98 1.39
CA LYS A 361 5.50 -25.24 2.75
C LYS A 361 6.52 -24.20 3.22
N ASP A 362 7.41 -23.78 2.33
CA ASP A 362 8.39 -22.72 2.61
C ASP A 362 7.66 -21.38 2.83
N LEU A 363 6.77 -20.98 1.92
CA LEU A 363 5.94 -19.78 2.10
C LEU A 363 5.09 -19.84 3.39
N ASP A 364 4.37 -20.93 3.63
CA ASP A 364 3.48 -21.14 4.78
C ASP A 364 4.23 -21.01 6.12
N SER A 365 5.49 -21.45 6.17
CA SER A 365 6.32 -21.25 7.37
C SER A 365 6.71 -19.80 7.65
N HIS A 366 6.59 -18.91 6.66
CA HIS A 366 6.91 -17.48 6.75
C HIS A 366 5.67 -16.59 6.78
N LEU A 367 4.46 -17.10 6.48
CA LEU A 367 3.25 -16.28 6.50
C LEU A 367 2.97 -15.76 7.91
N ILE A 368 2.38 -14.56 7.98
CA ILE A 368 2.00 -13.95 9.25
C ILE A 368 1.03 -14.85 10.03
N ARG A 369 1.35 -15.15 11.29
CA ARG A 369 0.44 -15.88 12.18
C ARG A 369 -0.59 -14.91 12.74
N ARG A 370 -1.86 -15.15 12.44
CA ARG A 370 -2.99 -14.27 12.82
C ARG A 370 -3.43 -14.39 14.28
N SER A 371 -2.62 -15.00 15.15
CA SER A 371 -2.94 -15.21 16.56
C SER A 371 -1.66 -15.35 17.39
N PRO A 372 -1.61 -14.72 18.58
CA PRO A 372 -2.60 -13.81 19.18
C PRO A 372 -2.55 -12.37 18.59
N LEU A 373 -3.74 -11.76 18.45
CA LEU A 373 -3.92 -10.32 18.20
C LEU A 373 -3.91 -9.56 19.53
N ASN A 374 -3.04 -8.56 19.67
CA ASN A 374 -3.11 -7.61 20.78
C ASN A 374 -3.87 -6.37 20.30
N CYS A 375 -5.05 -6.10 20.86
CA CYS A 375 -5.89 -4.99 20.42
C CYS A 375 -6.02 -3.94 21.51
N GLU A 376 -5.94 -2.66 21.13
CA GLU A 376 -6.28 -1.58 22.03
C GLU A 376 -7.75 -1.70 22.48
N LYS A 377 -8.01 -1.48 23.78
CA LYS A 377 -9.36 -1.46 24.34
C LYS A 377 -9.65 -0.06 24.85
N TYR A 378 -10.67 0.59 24.31
CA TYR A 378 -11.11 1.90 24.79
C TYR A 378 -12.30 1.78 25.74
N GLY A 379 -12.22 2.49 26.87
CA GLY A 379 -13.36 2.84 27.73
C GLY A 379 -14.34 1.72 28.09
N GLY A 380 -13.89 0.69 28.83
CA GLY A 380 -14.81 -0.23 29.52
C GLY A 380 -15.55 -1.26 28.65
N GLY A 381 -15.05 -1.58 27.45
CA GLY A 381 -15.50 -2.77 26.70
C GLY A 381 -16.01 -2.52 25.28
N SER A 382 -15.87 -1.31 24.74
CA SER A 382 -16.06 -1.10 23.30
C SER A 382 -14.80 -1.55 22.57
N MET A 383 -14.89 -2.66 21.85
CA MET A 383 -13.82 -3.11 20.97
C MET A 383 -13.45 -2.01 19.99
N VAL A 384 -12.18 -1.63 19.97
CA VAL A 384 -11.59 -0.92 18.84
C VAL A 384 -11.46 -1.96 17.72
N SER A 385 -12.21 -1.82 16.64
CA SER A 385 -12.04 -2.71 15.48
C SER A 385 -10.93 -2.13 14.61
N GLY A 386 -9.86 -2.89 14.40
CA GLY A 386 -8.79 -2.56 13.46
C GLY A 386 -7.51 -1.98 14.05
N LEU A 387 -7.46 -1.48 15.29
CA LEU A 387 -6.18 -1.12 15.96
C LEU A 387 -5.63 -2.31 16.75
N CYS A 388 -5.39 -3.41 16.03
CA CYS A 388 -4.78 -4.59 16.60
C CYS A 388 -3.39 -4.80 16.02
N GLU A 389 -2.54 -5.45 16.79
CA GLU A 389 -1.18 -5.82 16.43
C GLU A 389 -1.11 -7.34 16.25
N TYR A 390 -0.61 -7.76 15.08
CA TYR A 390 -0.12 -9.12 14.90
C TYR A 390 1.26 -9.22 15.55
N GLN A 391 1.32 -9.89 16.69
CA GLN A 391 2.56 -10.18 17.38
C GLN A 391 3.34 -11.26 16.60
N VAL A 392 4.59 -10.98 16.25
CA VAL A 392 5.41 -11.88 15.44
C VAL A 392 6.35 -12.67 16.34
N TYR A 393 6.08 -13.98 16.42
CA TYR A 393 6.88 -14.94 17.18
C TYR A 393 7.77 -15.73 16.23
N TYR A 394 9.04 -15.86 16.58
CA TYR A 394 10.08 -16.51 15.78
C TYR A 394 10.49 -17.86 16.35
#